data_AF-A0A958HH76-F1
#
_entry.id   AF-A0A958HH76-F1
#
_cell.length_a   1.000
_cell.length_b   1.000
_cell.length_c   1.000
_cell.angle_alpha   90.00
_cell.angle_beta   90.00
_cell.angle_gamma   90.00
#
_symmetry.space_group_name_H-M   'P 1'
#
loop_
_entity.id
_entity.type
_entity.pdbx_description
1 polymer ?
#
loop_
_entity_poly.entity_id
_entity_poly.type
_entity_poly.pdbx_seq_one_letter_code
_entity_poly.pdbx_strand_id
1 'polypeptide(L)'
;AAGLLRFYLLHVLFVPLALTFIFFVHYYKVVRVGISLPASEEQIGQDTAKRVPAARRRAYLPNVLASELATLAVITAALLAVIALGLYAGAPLEHHANPLKTPLHTEAPWYFLWIQGLLKLGNATLLGVILPALLLLLLLILPYIDPNPSRRARDRRVAIYLFLVSCGALVVLSWMGTAQYAVALPPAEEAVQAILPEEGAGPLRALPWDAVKIGDWDTRTYAASTANPEMRAVLARYAGAIEQANRRALEQGEEGLPGGYGKLVVERWQPRLKKVTLRVFWQPAGRAEQVFEQSFFLHQGSNYGG
;
A
#
# COMPACT_ATOMS: atom_id res chain seq x y z
N ALA A 1 12.20 -23.21 -8.22
CA ALA A 1 13.56 -22.69 -8.01
C ALA A 1 14.05 -21.76 -9.14
N ALA A 2 13.91 -22.11 -10.42
CA ALA A 2 14.43 -21.29 -11.53
C ALA A 2 13.82 -19.88 -11.65
N GLY A 3 12.56 -19.68 -11.24
CA GLY A 3 11.89 -18.37 -11.28
C GLY A 3 12.60 -17.31 -10.44
N LEU A 4 12.90 -17.61 -9.17
CA LEU A 4 13.56 -16.68 -8.25
C LEU A 4 14.92 -16.22 -8.80
N LEU A 5 15.75 -17.15 -9.29
CA LEU A 5 17.06 -16.82 -9.84
C LEU A 5 16.96 -15.93 -11.10
N ARG A 6 15.99 -16.20 -11.99
CA ARG A 6 15.77 -15.39 -13.19
C ARG A 6 15.35 -13.97 -12.84
N PHE A 7 14.41 -13.82 -11.90
CA PHE A 7 13.98 -12.49 -11.43
C PHE A 7 15.07 -11.76 -10.66
N TYR A 8 15.87 -12.48 -9.86
CA TYR A 8 17.03 -11.91 -9.17
C TYR A 8 18.03 -11.31 -10.17
N LEU A 9 18.44 -12.08 -11.18
CA LEU A 9 19.35 -11.61 -12.23
C LEU A 9 18.73 -10.45 -13.02
N LEU A 10 17.45 -10.54 -13.39
CA LEU A 10 16.73 -9.47 -14.08
C LEU A 10 16.73 -8.17 -13.27
N HIS A 11 16.40 -8.25 -11.98
CA HIS A 11 16.21 -7.08 -11.12
C HIS A 11 17.52 -6.46 -10.63
N VAL A 12 18.53 -7.27 -10.31
CA VAL A 12 19.80 -6.79 -9.74
C VAL A 12 20.79 -6.37 -10.83
N LEU A 13 20.78 -7.05 -11.99
CA LEU A 13 21.75 -6.79 -13.05
C LEU A 13 21.10 -6.08 -14.24
N PHE A 14 20.14 -6.72 -14.91
CA PHE A 14 19.69 -6.25 -16.23
C PHE A 14 18.85 -4.98 -16.18
N VAL A 15 17.89 -4.87 -15.26
CA VAL A 15 17.04 -3.69 -15.11
C VAL A 15 17.88 -2.45 -14.73
N PRO A 16 18.78 -2.50 -13.73
CA PRO A 16 19.65 -1.37 -13.42
C PRO A 16 20.53 -0.96 -14.59
N LEU A 17 21.14 -1.92 -15.32
CA LEU A 17 21.94 -1.60 -16.50
C LEU A 17 21.12 -0.91 -17.61
N ALA A 18 19.91 -1.41 -17.88
CA ALA A 18 19.01 -0.81 -18.86
C ALA A 18 18.58 0.60 -18.43
N LEU A 19 18.25 0.80 -17.15
CA LEU A 19 17.89 2.11 -16.60
C LEU A 19 19.08 3.09 -16.63
N THR A 20 20.30 2.63 -16.36
CA THR A 20 21.52 3.44 -16.49
C THR A 20 21.72 3.88 -17.95
N PHE A 21 21.56 2.98 -18.91
CA PHE A 21 21.64 3.32 -20.33
C PHE A 21 20.57 4.36 -20.73
N ILE A 22 19.31 4.13 -20.36
CA ILE A 22 18.20 5.06 -20.63
C ILE A 22 18.46 6.41 -19.96
N PHE A 23 18.97 6.43 -18.72
CA PHE A 23 19.34 7.64 -18.00
C PHE A 23 20.39 8.45 -18.77
N PHE A 24 21.46 7.81 -19.28
CA PHE A 24 22.47 8.52 -20.07
C PHE A 24 21.92 9.06 -21.39
N VAL A 25 21.09 8.28 -22.09
CA VAL A 25 20.41 8.75 -23.31
C VAL A 25 19.50 9.94 -22.99
N HIS A 26 18.70 9.85 -21.93
CA HIS A 26 17.83 10.93 -21.47
C HIS A 26 18.63 12.18 -21.10
N TYR A 27 19.67 12.03 -20.28
CA TYR A 27 20.55 13.11 -19.85
C TYR A 27 21.25 13.77 -21.05
N TYR A 28 21.79 12.97 -21.97
CA TYR A 28 22.38 13.48 -23.22
C TYR A 28 21.37 14.32 -24.01
N LYS A 29 20.13 13.86 -24.17
CA LYS A 29 19.09 14.62 -24.87
C LYS A 29 18.75 15.92 -24.14
N VAL A 30 18.65 15.90 -22.81
CA VAL A 30 18.42 17.12 -22.01
C VAL A 30 19.57 18.11 -22.17
N VAL A 31 20.82 17.66 -22.15
CA VAL A 31 22.00 18.54 -22.37
C VAL A 31 22.00 19.11 -23.79
N ARG A 32 21.65 18.31 -24.80
CA ARG A 32 21.63 18.74 -26.21
C ARG A 32 20.49 19.70 -26.54
N VAL A 33 19.30 19.47 -25.99
CA VAL A 33 18.09 20.28 -26.25
C VAL A 33 17.99 21.46 -25.29
N GLY A 34 18.57 21.36 -24.09
CA GLY A 34 18.48 22.35 -23.04
C GLY A 34 17.23 22.16 -22.17
N ILE A 35 17.26 22.77 -20.98
CA ILE A 35 16.12 22.80 -20.05
C ILE A 35 15.18 23.91 -20.51
N SER A 36 13.87 23.64 -20.56
CA SER A 36 12.85 24.62 -20.92
C SER A 36 12.82 25.80 -19.95
N LEU A 37 12.60 27.01 -20.45
CA LEU A 37 12.33 28.18 -19.63
C LEU A 37 10.95 28.10 -18.97
N PRO A 38 10.69 28.87 -17.90
CA PRO A 38 9.33 29.08 -17.41
C PRO A 38 8.40 29.50 -18.56
N ALA A 39 7.21 28.91 -18.63
CA ALA A 39 6.30 29.11 -19.76
C ALA A 39 5.88 30.58 -19.99
N SER A 40 6.00 31.45 -18.98
CA SER A 40 5.77 32.89 -19.08
C SER A 40 6.87 33.64 -19.83
N GLU A 41 8.10 33.14 -19.81
CA GLU A 41 9.28 33.77 -20.42
C GLU A 41 9.59 33.24 -21.83
N GLU A 42 9.05 32.07 -22.17
CA GLU A 42 9.22 31.48 -23.50
C GLU A 42 8.34 32.22 -24.53
N GLN A 43 8.93 32.54 -25.69
CA GLN A 43 8.18 33.12 -26.80
C GLN A 43 7.39 32.02 -27.49
N ILE A 44 6.10 32.26 -27.75
CA ILE A 44 5.19 31.26 -28.34
C ILE A 44 5.74 30.83 -29.70
N GLY A 45 5.86 29.52 -29.92
CA GLY A 45 6.35 28.95 -31.18
C GLY A 45 7.86 29.10 -31.43
N GLN A 46 8.64 29.60 -30.48
CA GLN A 46 10.10 29.70 -30.60
C GLN A 46 10.82 29.02 -29.44
N ASP A 47 11.82 28.19 -29.75
CA ASP A 47 12.74 27.65 -28.75
C ASP A 47 13.74 28.74 -28.32
N THR A 48 13.34 29.54 -27.32
CA THR A 48 14.19 30.59 -26.74
C THR A 48 15.09 30.08 -25.62
N ALA A 49 14.96 28.81 -25.21
CA ALA A 49 15.71 28.24 -24.09
C ALA A 49 17.23 28.27 -24.35
N LYS A 50 17.66 28.07 -25.60
CA LYS A 50 19.07 28.16 -25.99
C LYS A 50 19.58 29.59 -26.20
N ARG A 51 18.69 30.56 -26.35
CA ARG A 51 18.98 31.94 -26.77
C ARG A 51 19.00 32.94 -25.59
N VAL A 52 19.00 32.46 -24.35
CA VAL A 52 19.06 33.32 -23.17
C VAL A 52 20.40 34.07 -23.13
N PRO A 53 20.41 35.40 -22.97
CA PRO A 53 21.65 36.18 -22.85
C PRO A 53 22.54 35.70 -21.70
N ALA A 54 23.87 35.73 -21.90
CA ALA A 54 24.82 35.25 -20.90
C ALA A 54 24.63 35.91 -19.51
N ALA A 55 24.27 37.20 -19.49
CA ALA A 55 24.02 37.96 -18.26
C ALA A 55 22.84 37.44 -17.41
N ARG A 56 21.88 36.71 -17.99
CA ARG A 56 20.75 36.11 -17.24
C ARG A 56 20.99 34.65 -16.87
N ARG A 57 22.06 34.02 -17.36
CA ARG A 57 22.35 32.60 -17.08
C ARG A 57 22.92 32.48 -15.67
N ARG A 58 22.38 31.55 -14.88
CA ARG A 58 23.01 31.13 -13.63
C ARG A 58 24.02 30.03 -13.92
N ALA A 59 25.27 30.22 -13.49
CA ALA A 59 26.29 29.19 -13.58
C ALA A 59 25.85 27.95 -12.77
N TYR A 60 26.07 26.75 -13.34
CA TYR A 60 25.72 25.50 -12.66
C TYR A 60 26.53 25.35 -11.36
N LEU A 61 27.84 25.53 -11.45
CA LEU A 61 28.74 25.60 -10.30
C LEU A 61 29.06 27.06 -9.96
N PRO A 62 29.02 27.46 -8.67
CA PRO A 62 28.50 26.71 -7.52
C PRO A 62 26.97 26.86 -7.33
N ASN A 63 26.34 27.82 -8.03
CA ASN A 63 25.03 28.35 -7.65
C ASN A 63 23.90 27.32 -7.73
N VAL A 64 23.68 26.72 -8.91
CA VAL A 64 22.58 25.77 -9.10
C VAL A 64 22.83 24.49 -8.31
N LEU A 65 24.06 23.97 -8.33
CA LEU A 65 24.40 22.78 -7.56
C LEU A 65 24.14 22.97 -6.07
N ALA A 66 24.53 24.11 -5.49
CA ALA A 66 24.29 24.39 -4.08
C ALA A 66 22.79 24.42 -3.74
N SER A 67 21.95 25.04 -4.58
CA SER A 67 20.49 25.04 -4.35
C SER A 67 19.88 23.65 -4.49
N GLU A 68 20.30 22.85 -5.48
CA GLU A 68 19.81 21.48 -5.69
C GLU A 68 20.22 20.57 -4.52
N LEU A 69 21.46 20.67 -4.04
CA LEU A 69 21.94 19.94 -2.86
C LEU A 69 21.22 20.36 -1.58
N ALA A 70 20.93 21.65 -1.41
CA ALA A 70 20.15 22.13 -0.27
C ALA A 70 18.71 21.58 -0.31
N THR A 71 18.05 21.60 -1.47
CA THR A 71 16.71 21.01 -1.65
C THR A 71 16.73 19.50 -1.39
N LEU A 72 17.72 18.78 -1.92
CA LEU A 72 17.90 17.35 -1.67
C LEU A 72 18.10 17.07 -0.18
N ALA A 73 18.93 17.87 0.51
CA ALA A 73 19.16 17.75 1.95
C ALA A 73 17.87 17.97 2.75
N VAL A 74 17.08 18.99 2.40
CA VAL A 74 15.79 19.28 3.06
C VAL A 74 14.79 18.14 2.84
N ILE A 75 14.64 17.63 1.61
CA ILE A 75 13.73 16.51 1.32
C ILE A 75 14.18 15.24 2.07
N THR A 76 15.48 14.96 2.05
CA THR A 76 16.04 13.79 2.77
C THR A 76 15.85 13.93 4.27
N ALA A 77 16.10 15.11 4.84
CA ALA A 77 15.87 15.39 6.25
C ALA A 77 14.39 15.24 6.62
N ALA A 78 13.46 15.69 5.77
CA ALA A 78 12.03 15.50 5.99
C ALA A 78 11.64 14.02 5.99
N LEU A 79 12.14 13.22 5.04
CA LEU A 79 11.90 11.77 5.00
C LEU A 79 12.47 11.06 6.24
N LEU A 80 13.69 11.41 6.64
CA LEU A 80 14.30 10.88 7.87
C LEU A 80 13.54 11.32 9.12
N ALA A 81 13.01 12.55 9.16
CA ALA A 81 12.20 13.04 10.26
C ALA A 81 10.89 12.25 10.40
N VAL A 82 10.22 11.90 9.30
CA VAL A 82 9.04 11.02 9.32
C VAL A 82 9.35 9.68 9.99
N ILE A 83 10.52 9.11 9.69
CA ILE A 83 10.98 7.86 10.32
C ILE A 83 11.33 8.08 11.79
N ALA A 84 12.13 9.10 12.11
CA ALA A 84 12.61 9.38 13.46
C ALA A 84 11.51 9.81 14.44
N LEU A 85 10.47 10.49 13.96
CA LEU A 85 9.29 10.87 14.74
C LEU A 85 8.27 9.73 14.90
N GLY A 86 8.57 8.53 14.40
CA GLY A 86 7.67 7.38 14.49
C GLY A 86 6.41 7.51 13.63
N LEU A 87 6.37 8.44 12.67
CA LEU A 87 5.26 8.60 11.72
C LEU A 87 5.30 7.53 10.62
N TYR A 88 6.39 6.77 10.52
CA TYR A 88 6.50 5.58 9.70
C TYR A 88 6.34 4.33 10.58
N ALA A 89 5.27 3.56 10.35
CA ALA A 89 4.95 2.34 11.10
C ALA A 89 5.94 1.17 10.89
N GLY A 90 7.03 1.40 10.15
CA GLY A 90 7.98 0.36 9.75
C GLY A 90 7.45 -0.55 8.65
N ALA A 91 8.28 -1.51 8.23
CA ALA A 91 7.90 -2.61 7.35
C ALA A 91 8.38 -3.91 8.02
N PRO A 92 7.64 -4.44 9.01
CA PRO A 92 8.06 -5.64 9.70
C PRO A 92 8.07 -6.82 8.73
N LEU A 93 8.98 -7.76 8.93
CA LEU A 93 9.08 -8.93 8.07
C LEU A 93 7.80 -9.76 8.17
N GLU A 94 7.27 -10.14 7.02
CA GLU A 94 6.10 -11.02 6.94
C GLU A 94 6.52 -12.49 6.99
N HIS A 95 5.52 -13.37 7.02
CA HIS A 95 5.73 -14.81 7.03
C HIS A 95 6.35 -15.29 5.70
N HIS A 96 7.06 -16.41 5.73
CA HIS A 96 7.60 -17.01 4.52
C HIS A 96 6.46 -17.34 3.54
N ALA A 97 6.68 -17.06 2.26
CA ALA A 97 5.72 -17.31 1.20
C ALA A 97 5.29 -18.79 1.18
N ASN A 98 3.97 -19.02 1.22
CA ASN A 98 3.37 -20.34 1.15
C ASN A 98 2.57 -20.50 -0.16
N PRO A 99 3.05 -21.26 -1.15
CA PRO A 99 2.34 -21.44 -2.42
C PRO A 99 0.97 -22.12 -2.31
N LEU A 100 0.68 -22.77 -1.18
CA LEU A 100 -0.59 -23.46 -0.94
C LEU A 100 -1.65 -22.57 -0.30
N LYS A 101 -1.29 -21.34 0.08
CA LYS A 101 -2.19 -20.39 0.73
C LYS A 101 -1.97 -18.98 0.16
N THR A 102 -2.98 -18.46 -0.53
CA THR A 102 -3.02 -17.05 -0.92
C THR A 102 -3.42 -16.22 0.28
N PRO A 103 -2.65 -15.18 0.65
CA PRO A 103 -3.03 -14.35 1.78
C PRO A 103 -4.33 -13.59 1.53
N LEU A 104 -5.09 -13.40 2.61
CA LEU A 104 -6.29 -12.57 2.56
C LEU A 104 -5.89 -11.09 2.55
N HIS A 105 -6.59 -10.28 1.75
CA HIS A 105 -6.33 -8.84 1.60
C HIS A 105 -4.95 -8.45 1.02
N THR A 106 -4.34 -9.28 0.19
CA THR A 106 -3.09 -8.91 -0.51
C THR A 106 -3.27 -7.68 -1.39
N GLU A 107 -2.47 -6.65 -1.12
CA GLU A 107 -2.43 -5.42 -1.91
C GLU A 107 -1.17 -5.34 -2.78
N ALA A 108 -1.33 -4.85 -4.01
CA ALA A 108 -0.21 -4.43 -4.82
C ALA A 108 0.52 -3.24 -4.16
N PRO A 109 1.83 -3.07 -4.43
CA PRO A 109 2.54 -1.86 -4.02
C PRO A 109 1.78 -0.60 -4.42
N TRP A 110 1.85 0.45 -3.60
CA TRP A 110 1.00 1.64 -3.70
C TRP A 110 0.96 2.28 -5.10
N TYR A 111 2.06 2.22 -5.85
CA TYR A 111 2.18 2.74 -7.22
C TYR A 111 1.43 1.92 -8.29
N PHE A 112 0.93 0.72 -7.93
CA PHE A 112 0.06 -0.14 -8.74
C PHE A 112 -1.38 -0.24 -8.23
N LEU A 113 -1.73 0.43 -7.13
CA LEU A 113 -3.09 0.36 -6.58
C LEU A 113 -4.16 0.81 -7.57
N TRP A 114 -3.87 1.77 -8.44
CA TRP A 114 -4.83 2.20 -9.47
C TRP A 114 -5.15 1.09 -10.49
N ILE A 115 -4.19 0.22 -10.81
CA ILE A 115 -4.42 -0.96 -11.66
C ILE A 115 -5.25 -1.99 -10.89
N GLN A 116 -4.92 -2.20 -9.61
CA GLN A 116 -5.70 -3.08 -8.73
C GLN A 116 -7.15 -2.61 -8.60
N GLY A 117 -7.39 -1.31 -8.48
CA GLY A 117 -8.74 -0.73 -8.48
C GLY A 117 -9.49 -0.99 -9.79
N LEU A 118 -8.80 -0.86 -10.94
CA LEU A 118 -9.36 -1.21 -12.24
C LEU A 118 -9.74 -2.70 -12.34
N LEU A 119 -8.94 -3.61 -11.78
CA LEU A 119 -9.22 -5.05 -11.78
C LEU A 119 -10.52 -5.41 -11.03
N LYS A 120 -10.92 -4.61 -10.05
CA LYS A 120 -12.18 -4.80 -9.31
C LYS A 120 -13.42 -4.37 -10.09
N LEU A 121 -13.26 -3.62 -11.18
CA LEU A 121 -14.38 -3.08 -11.95
C LEU A 121 -14.88 -4.00 -13.07
N GLY A 122 -14.15 -5.07 -13.40
CA GLY A 122 -14.55 -5.94 -14.51
C GLY A 122 -13.47 -6.89 -14.98
N ASN A 123 -13.38 -7.09 -16.30
CA ASN A 123 -12.51 -8.10 -16.89
C ASN A 123 -11.02 -7.80 -16.65
N ALA A 124 -10.31 -8.76 -16.06
CA ALA A 124 -8.91 -8.60 -15.66
C ALA A 124 -7.95 -8.32 -16.82
N THR A 125 -8.14 -8.95 -17.98
CA THR A 125 -7.28 -8.73 -19.15
C THR A 125 -7.50 -7.35 -19.75
N LEU A 126 -8.77 -6.95 -19.90
CA LEU A 126 -9.12 -5.67 -20.50
C LEU A 126 -8.68 -4.50 -19.61
N LEU A 127 -9.01 -4.54 -18.32
CA LEU A 127 -8.79 -3.44 -17.38
C LEU A 127 -7.40 -3.46 -16.73
N GLY A 128 -6.80 -4.64 -16.56
CA GLY A 128 -5.49 -4.79 -15.94
C GLY A 128 -4.31 -4.76 -16.91
N VAL A 129 -4.52 -5.08 -18.18
CA VAL A 129 -3.44 -5.17 -19.18
C VAL A 129 -3.67 -4.22 -20.34
N ILE A 130 -4.78 -4.35 -21.06
CA ILE A 130 -5.02 -3.60 -22.29
C ILE A 130 -5.16 -2.11 -22.01
N LEU A 131 -6.02 -1.72 -21.07
CA LEU A 131 -6.26 -0.31 -20.76
C LEU A 131 -5.01 0.40 -20.22
N PRO A 132 -4.25 -0.12 -19.23
CA PRO A 132 -2.98 0.46 -18.82
C PRO A 132 -1.96 0.59 -19.97
N ALA A 133 -1.86 -0.42 -20.84
CA ALA A 133 -0.97 -0.37 -22.00
C ALA A 133 -1.38 0.74 -22.99
N LEU A 134 -2.69 0.92 -23.24
CA LEU A 134 -3.20 2.01 -24.07
C LEU A 134 -2.96 3.38 -23.45
N LEU A 135 -3.09 3.52 -22.12
CA LEU A 135 -2.80 4.78 -21.42
C LEU A 135 -1.30 5.13 -21.51
N LEU A 136 -0.41 4.16 -21.35
CA LEU A 136 1.03 4.37 -21.54
C LEU A 136 1.36 4.73 -22.99
N LEU A 137 0.73 4.06 -23.96
CA LEU A 137 0.89 4.38 -25.37
C LEU A 137 0.38 5.80 -25.69
N LEU A 138 -0.75 6.20 -25.11
CA LEU A 138 -1.29 7.55 -25.21
C LEU A 138 -0.29 8.58 -24.66
N LEU A 139 0.33 8.33 -23.50
CA LEU A 139 1.36 9.21 -22.93
C LEU A 139 2.61 9.30 -23.82
N LEU A 140 3.00 8.21 -24.45
CA LEU A 140 4.13 8.17 -25.39
C LEU A 140 3.83 8.99 -26.67
N ILE A 141 2.60 8.91 -27.17
CA ILE A 141 2.17 9.59 -28.39
C ILE A 141 1.73 11.04 -28.11
N LEU A 142 1.43 11.39 -26.85
CA LEU A 142 0.96 12.71 -26.41
C LEU A 142 1.71 13.91 -27.04
N PRO A 143 3.06 13.96 -27.08
CA PRO A 143 3.77 15.08 -27.70
C PRO A 143 3.53 15.25 -29.21
N TYR A 144 3.01 14.23 -29.91
CA TYR A 144 2.71 14.27 -31.33
C TYR A 144 1.25 14.65 -31.64
N ILE A 145 0.33 14.39 -30.70
CA ILE A 145 -1.10 14.67 -30.84
C ILE A 145 -1.53 16.01 -30.21
N ASP A 146 -0.70 16.61 -29.35
CA ASP A 146 -0.89 17.96 -28.81
C ASP A 146 0.18 18.93 -29.37
N PRO A 147 0.04 19.41 -30.62
CA PRO A 147 1.00 20.31 -31.26
C PRO A 147 0.85 21.79 -30.81
N ASN A 148 0.30 22.07 -29.63
CA ASN A 148 0.05 23.44 -29.19
C ASN A 148 1.36 24.26 -29.10
N PRO A 149 1.48 25.37 -29.84
CA PRO A 149 2.71 26.17 -29.86
C PRO A 149 2.96 26.94 -28.56
N SER A 150 1.94 27.10 -27.70
CA SER A 150 2.05 27.75 -26.40
C SER A 150 2.11 26.73 -25.26
N ARG A 151 3.09 26.90 -24.38
CA ARG A 151 3.21 26.12 -23.12
C ARG A 151 2.56 26.80 -21.92
N ARG A 152 1.98 27.99 -22.10
CA ARG A 152 1.39 28.78 -21.01
C ARG A 152 0.13 28.09 -20.49
N ALA A 153 -0.02 28.07 -19.17
CA ALA A 153 -1.16 27.41 -18.52
C ALA A 153 -2.52 27.96 -19.00
N ARG A 154 -2.60 29.28 -19.26
CA ARG A 154 -3.82 29.94 -19.76
C ARG A 154 -4.27 29.44 -21.13
N ASP A 155 -3.33 28.99 -21.96
CA ASP A 155 -3.59 28.53 -23.34
C ASP A 155 -3.81 27.01 -23.39
N ARG A 156 -3.62 26.32 -22.26
CA ARG A 156 -3.74 24.86 -22.11
C ARG A 156 -4.78 24.44 -21.06
N ARG A 157 -5.80 25.28 -20.82
CA ARG A 157 -6.84 25.04 -19.80
C ARG A 157 -7.52 23.67 -19.94
N VAL A 158 -7.83 23.28 -21.18
CA VAL A 158 -8.45 21.97 -21.47
C VAL A 158 -7.51 20.83 -21.10
N ALA A 159 -6.25 20.88 -21.55
CA ALA A 159 -5.25 19.86 -21.22
C ALA A 159 -5.00 19.78 -19.70
N ILE A 160 -4.95 20.92 -19.00
CA ILE A 160 -4.83 20.98 -17.54
C ILE A 160 -6.05 20.37 -16.88
N TYR A 161 -7.26 20.68 -17.34
CA TYR A 161 -8.49 20.09 -16.81
C TYR A 161 -8.51 18.57 -16.99
N LEU A 162 -8.19 18.08 -18.19
CA LEU A 162 -8.08 16.64 -18.46
C LEU A 162 -7.01 15.97 -17.59
N PHE A 163 -5.86 16.61 -17.39
CA PHE A 163 -4.82 16.14 -16.47
C PHE A 163 -5.32 16.05 -15.03
N LEU A 164 -5.98 17.10 -14.52
CA LEU A 164 -6.53 17.12 -13.17
C LEU A 164 -7.62 16.06 -12.96
N VAL A 165 -8.53 15.89 -13.93
CA VAL A 165 -9.54 14.83 -13.92
C VAL A 165 -8.86 13.45 -13.94
N SER A 166 -7.81 13.27 -14.73
CA SER A 166 -7.05 12.01 -14.78
C SER A 166 -6.34 11.73 -13.46
N CYS A 167 -5.73 12.75 -12.82
CA CYS A 167 -5.17 12.62 -11.48
C CYS A 167 -6.24 12.26 -10.44
N GLY A 168 -7.41 12.91 -10.49
CA GLY A 168 -8.53 12.58 -9.63
C GLY A 168 -8.99 11.13 -9.81
N ALA A 169 -9.11 10.67 -11.06
CA ALA A 169 -9.45 9.29 -11.39
C ALA A 169 -8.39 8.30 -10.86
N LEU A 170 -7.10 8.60 -10.99
CA LEU A 170 -6.02 7.76 -10.44
C LEU A 170 -6.05 7.69 -8.92
N VAL A 171 -6.39 8.79 -8.23
CA VAL A 171 -6.56 8.82 -6.77
C VAL A 171 -7.74 7.94 -6.35
N VAL A 172 -8.89 8.09 -7.02
CA VAL A 172 -10.09 7.27 -6.76
C VAL A 172 -9.79 5.80 -7.03
N LEU A 173 -9.16 5.47 -8.16
CA LEU A 173 -8.77 4.10 -8.50
C LEU A 173 -7.76 3.53 -7.50
N SER A 174 -6.80 4.32 -7.02
CA SER A 174 -5.85 3.89 -5.99
C SER A 174 -6.56 3.58 -4.67
N TRP A 175 -7.53 4.42 -4.28
CA TRP A 175 -8.39 4.14 -3.11
C TRP A 175 -9.21 2.86 -3.31
N MET A 176 -9.81 2.66 -4.48
CA MET A 176 -10.52 1.41 -4.83
C MET A 176 -9.59 0.19 -4.86
N GLY A 177 -8.30 0.40 -5.14
CA GLY A 177 -7.27 -0.64 -5.10
C GLY A 177 -7.07 -1.24 -3.72
N THR A 178 -7.27 -0.45 -2.65
CA THR A 178 -7.08 -0.91 -1.26
C THR A 178 -7.95 -2.12 -0.91
N ALA A 179 -7.49 -2.94 0.02
CA ALA A 179 -8.15 -4.17 0.48
C ALA A 179 -9.56 -3.96 1.05
N GLN A 180 -9.91 -2.72 1.39
CA GLN A 180 -11.18 -2.36 2.01
C GLN A 180 -12.31 -2.16 0.99
N TYR A 181 -11.98 -1.85 -0.26
CA TYR A 181 -12.98 -1.55 -1.28
C TYR A 181 -13.43 -2.81 -2.01
N ALA A 182 -14.74 -3.08 -2.02
CA ALA A 182 -15.38 -4.17 -2.78
C ALA A 182 -14.81 -5.58 -2.51
N VAL A 183 -14.28 -5.81 -1.31
CA VAL A 183 -13.90 -7.15 -0.84
C VAL A 183 -14.91 -7.56 0.23
N ALA A 184 -15.75 -8.54 -0.11
CA ALA A 184 -16.65 -9.18 0.85
C ALA A 184 -15.99 -10.46 1.37
N LEU A 185 -15.92 -10.60 2.68
CA LEU A 185 -15.38 -11.76 3.37
C LEU A 185 -16.46 -12.40 4.23
N PRO A 186 -16.37 -13.71 4.48
CA PRO A 186 -17.18 -14.31 5.52
C PRO A 186 -16.99 -13.54 6.83
N PRO A 187 -18.07 -13.16 7.55
CA PRO A 187 -17.97 -12.25 8.69
C PRO A 187 -17.03 -12.74 9.80
N ALA A 188 -16.92 -14.05 9.98
CA ALA A 188 -16.01 -14.66 10.94
C ALA A 188 -14.53 -14.46 10.55
N GLU A 189 -14.20 -14.48 9.25
CA GLU A 189 -12.86 -14.22 8.73
C GLU A 189 -12.49 -12.74 8.91
N GLU A 190 -13.41 -11.82 8.56
CA GLU A 190 -13.22 -10.38 8.74
C GLU A 190 -12.89 -10.03 10.21
N ALA A 191 -13.62 -10.63 11.15
CA ALA A 191 -13.39 -10.43 12.57
C ALA A 191 -12.01 -10.92 13.04
N VAL A 192 -11.50 -12.02 12.49
CA VAL A 192 -10.14 -12.53 12.80
C VAL A 192 -9.07 -11.63 12.18
N GLN A 193 -9.25 -11.21 10.92
CA GLN A 193 -8.31 -10.32 10.22
C GLN A 193 -8.17 -8.96 10.90
N ALA A 194 -9.25 -8.45 11.52
CA ALA A 194 -9.20 -7.20 12.28
C ALA A 194 -8.25 -7.24 13.50
N ILE A 195 -7.94 -8.44 14.01
CA ILE A 195 -7.10 -8.65 15.20
C ILE A 195 -5.71 -9.14 14.83
N LEU A 196 -5.62 -10.01 13.83
CA LEU A 196 -4.35 -10.53 13.38
C LEU A 196 -4.40 -10.72 11.85
N PRO A 197 -4.14 -9.64 11.09
CA PRO A 197 -4.18 -9.68 9.64
C PRO A 197 -3.08 -10.59 9.10
N GLU A 198 -3.26 -11.13 7.90
CA GLU A 198 -2.23 -11.95 7.26
C GLU A 198 -1.03 -11.11 6.78
N GLU A 199 -1.30 -9.89 6.35
CA GLU A 199 -0.30 -8.86 6.01
C GLU A 199 -0.25 -7.77 7.11
N GLY A 200 0.96 -7.35 7.48
CA GLY A 200 1.17 -6.39 8.58
C GLY A 200 1.12 -6.99 10.01
N ALA A 201 1.34 -6.14 11.03
CA ALA A 201 1.43 -6.60 12.43
C ALA A 201 0.04 -6.84 13.06
N GLY A 202 -0.89 -5.91 12.89
CA GLY A 202 -2.19 -5.92 13.57
C GLY A 202 -2.12 -5.77 15.10
N PRO A 203 -3.28 -5.64 15.77
CA PRO A 203 -3.37 -5.36 17.20
C PRO A 203 -2.67 -6.39 18.10
N LEU A 204 -2.78 -7.69 17.77
CA LEU A 204 -2.25 -8.73 18.64
C LEU A 204 -0.74 -8.96 18.46
N ARG A 205 -0.18 -8.82 17.24
CA ARG A 205 1.29 -8.92 17.08
C ARG A 205 2.00 -7.67 17.62
N ALA A 206 1.33 -6.52 17.63
CA ALA A 206 1.89 -5.29 18.20
C ALA A 206 2.06 -5.33 19.73
N LEU A 207 1.49 -6.33 20.42
CA LEU A 207 1.68 -6.49 21.85
C LEU A 207 3.10 -6.96 22.20
N PRO A 208 3.68 -6.50 23.33
CA PRO A 208 4.90 -7.07 23.87
C PRO A 208 4.77 -8.57 24.09
N TRP A 209 5.87 -9.31 23.92
CA TRP A 209 5.88 -10.77 24.08
C TRP A 209 5.25 -11.23 25.40
N ASP A 210 5.57 -10.56 26.51
CA ASP A 210 5.11 -10.92 27.85
C ASP A 210 3.64 -10.55 28.11
N ALA A 211 3.09 -9.62 27.33
CA ALA A 211 1.68 -9.26 27.39
C ALA A 211 0.77 -10.38 26.86
N VAL A 212 1.25 -11.18 25.91
CA VAL A 212 0.52 -12.30 25.33
C VAL A 212 0.63 -13.52 26.25
N LYS A 213 -0.18 -13.59 27.31
CA LYS A 213 -0.18 -14.70 28.28
C LYS A 213 -0.80 -15.98 27.69
N ILE A 214 -0.20 -17.12 28.05
CA ILE A 214 -0.71 -18.47 27.72
C ILE A 214 -2.04 -18.68 28.45
N GLY A 215 -3.01 -19.24 27.74
CA GLY A 215 -4.35 -19.51 28.26
C GLY A 215 -5.44 -19.34 27.22
N ASP A 216 -6.67 -19.63 27.66
CA ASP A 216 -7.88 -19.47 26.87
C ASP A 216 -8.60 -18.18 27.28
N TRP A 217 -8.78 -17.28 26.32
CA TRP A 217 -9.40 -15.99 26.55
C TRP A 217 -10.70 -15.87 25.77
N ASP A 218 -11.82 -15.63 26.47
CA ASP A 218 -13.15 -15.51 25.87
C ASP A 218 -13.58 -14.03 25.77
N THR A 219 -14.06 -13.62 24.60
CA THR A 219 -14.50 -12.24 24.36
C THR A 219 -15.78 -11.88 25.08
N ARG A 220 -16.48 -12.83 25.72
CA ARG A 220 -17.67 -12.55 26.55
C ARG A 220 -17.31 -12.19 27.98
N THR A 221 -16.16 -12.68 28.46
CA THR A 221 -15.74 -12.52 29.86
C THR A 221 -14.50 -11.63 30.02
N TYR A 222 -14.05 -10.97 28.95
CA TYR A 222 -12.81 -10.17 28.95
C TYR A 222 -12.79 -9.07 30.04
N ALA A 223 -13.92 -8.43 30.33
CA ALA A 223 -14.01 -7.36 31.33
C ALA A 223 -13.68 -7.86 32.74
N ALA A 224 -14.05 -9.09 33.07
CA ALA A 224 -13.78 -9.75 34.35
C ALA A 224 -12.52 -10.63 34.32
N SER A 225 -11.80 -10.66 33.19
CA SER A 225 -10.64 -11.54 33.03
C SER A 225 -9.40 -11.04 33.76
N THR A 226 -8.52 -11.98 34.14
CA THR A 226 -7.18 -11.72 34.70
C THR A 226 -6.16 -11.26 33.65
N ALA A 227 -6.63 -10.92 32.44
CA ALA A 227 -5.81 -10.37 31.38
C ALA A 227 -5.17 -9.05 31.82
N ASN A 228 -3.96 -8.78 31.33
CA ASN A 228 -3.37 -7.45 31.46
C ASN A 228 -4.15 -6.42 30.62
N PRO A 229 -3.97 -5.12 30.87
CA PRO A 229 -4.71 -4.07 30.16
C PRO A 229 -4.59 -4.17 28.63
N GLU A 230 -3.42 -4.55 28.12
CA GLU A 230 -3.14 -4.67 26.70
C GLU A 230 -3.91 -5.83 26.04
N MET A 231 -3.88 -7.03 26.63
CA MET A 231 -4.66 -8.16 26.14
C MET A 231 -6.16 -7.89 26.28
N ARG A 232 -6.60 -7.22 27.36
CA ARG A 232 -8.01 -6.83 27.54
C ARG A 232 -8.47 -5.89 26.44
N ALA A 233 -7.63 -4.94 26.01
CA ALA A 233 -7.92 -4.06 24.89
C ALA A 233 -8.03 -4.82 23.57
N VAL A 234 -7.17 -5.81 23.32
CA VAL A 234 -7.26 -6.67 22.13
C VAL A 234 -8.54 -7.52 22.15
N LEU A 235 -8.91 -8.11 23.29
CA LEU A 235 -10.14 -8.88 23.42
C LEU A 235 -11.40 -8.01 23.25
N ALA A 236 -11.38 -6.79 23.78
CA ALA A 236 -12.46 -5.81 23.57
C ALA A 236 -12.58 -5.44 22.08
N ARG A 237 -11.45 -5.21 21.41
CA ARG A 237 -11.41 -4.96 19.97
C ARG A 237 -11.89 -6.17 19.17
N TYR A 238 -11.60 -7.38 19.62
CA TYR A 238 -12.06 -8.61 18.97
C TYR A 238 -13.57 -8.77 19.09
N ALA A 239 -14.13 -8.54 20.29
CA ALA A 239 -15.58 -8.51 20.50
C ALA A 239 -16.25 -7.47 19.58
N GLY A 240 -15.70 -6.26 19.52
CA GLY A 240 -16.21 -5.19 18.65
C GLY A 240 -16.09 -5.52 17.16
N ALA A 241 -15.01 -6.18 16.74
CA ALA A 241 -14.83 -6.61 15.36
C ALA A 241 -15.86 -7.68 14.94
N ILE A 242 -16.18 -8.63 15.82
CA ILE A 242 -17.23 -9.64 15.60
C ILE A 242 -18.60 -8.95 15.45
N GLU A 243 -18.91 -7.99 16.33
CA GLU A 243 -20.17 -7.24 16.25
C GLU A 243 -20.26 -6.39 14.97
N GLN A 244 -19.17 -5.73 14.60
CA GLN A 244 -19.10 -4.91 13.39
C GLN A 244 -19.24 -5.76 12.13
N ALA A 245 -18.55 -6.90 12.05
CA ALA A 245 -18.65 -7.83 10.93
C ALA A 245 -20.08 -8.39 10.81
N ASN A 246 -20.70 -8.77 11.95
CA ASN A 246 -22.10 -9.18 11.98
C ASN A 246 -23.04 -8.08 11.45
N ARG A 247 -22.86 -6.83 11.90
CA ARG A 247 -23.69 -5.71 11.45
C ARG A 247 -23.57 -5.48 9.95
N ARG A 248 -22.34 -5.47 9.42
CA ARG A 248 -22.07 -5.34 7.98
C ARG A 248 -22.72 -6.45 7.17
N ALA A 249 -22.61 -7.69 7.64
CA ALA A 249 -23.23 -8.84 6.98
C ALA A 249 -24.76 -8.69 6.90
N LEU A 250 -25.39 -8.27 8.00
CA LEU A 250 -26.84 -8.04 8.04
C LEU A 250 -27.26 -6.87 7.12
N GLU A 251 -26.48 -5.79 7.04
CA GLU A 251 -26.71 -4.68 6.11
C GLU A 251 -26.62 -5.13 4.62
N GLN A 252 -25.80 -6.14 4.34
CA GLN A 252 -25.65 -6.75 3.01
C GLN A 252 -26.70 -7.84 2.72
N GLY A 253 -27.59 -8.14 3.66
CA GLY A 253 -28.61 -9.19 3.54
C GLY A 253 -28.10 -10.61 3.76
N GLU A 254 -26.92 -10.77 4.36
CA GLU A 254 -26.37 -12.08 4.76
C GLU A 254 -26.87 -12.52 6.15
N GLU A 255 -26.66 -13.80 6.50
CA GLU A 255 -27.09 -14.39 7.78
C GLU A 255 -26.30 -13.85 8.99
N GLY A 256 -25.09 -13.34 8.76
CA GLY A 256 -24.22 -12.77 9.79
C GLY A 256 -23.66 -13.79 10.79
N LEU A 257 -23.39 -13.32 12.01
CA LEU A 257 -22.88 -14.07 13.16
C LEU A 257 -23.86 -13.97 14.34
N PRO A 258 -25.04 -14.61 14.27
CA PRO A 258 -26.02 -14.59 15.35
C PRO A 258 -25.42 -15.19 16.64
N GLY A 259 -25.46 -14.41 17.72
CA GLY A 259 -24.86 -14.80 19.00
C GLY A 259 -23.34 -14.95 18.96
N GLY A 260 -22.69 -14.34 17.95
CA GLY A 260 -21.27 -14.51 17.68
C GLY A 260 -20.36 -14.14 18.85
N TYR A 261 -19.40 -15.00 19.18
CA TYR A 261 -18.35 -14.70 20.17
C TYR A 261 -17.00 -15.28 19.75
N GLY A 262 -15.93 -14.69 20.29
CA GLY A 262 -14.55 -15.04 19.99
C GLY A 262 -13.88 -15.78 21.15
N LYS A 263 -12.97 -16.69 20.82
CA LYS A 263 -11.98 -17.23 21.77
C LYS A 263 -10.57 -17.07 21.19
N LEU A 264 -9.65 -16.62 22.03
CA LEU A 264 -8.23 -16.54 21.74
C LEU A 264 -7.52 -17.61 22.58
N VAL A 265 -7.00 -18.64 21.92
CA VAL A 265 -6.27 -19.74 22.56
C VAL A 265 -4.78 -19.51 22.35
N VAL A 266 -4.04 -19.25 23.42
CA VAL A 266 -2.59 -19.02 23.38
C VAL A 266 -1.89 -20.21 24.01
N GLU A 267 -1.12 -20.93 23.20
CA GLU A 267 -0.38 -22.13 23.61
C GLU A 267 1.12 -21.91 23.46
N ARG A 268 1.90 -22.51 24.37
CA ARG A 268 3.35 -22.58 24.21
C ARG A 268 3.69 -23.70 23.23
N TRP A 269 4.14 -23.34 22.03
CA TRP A 269 4.55 -24.31 21.01
C TRP A 269 6.03 -24.70 21.16
N GLN A 270 6.90 -23.71 21.41
CA GLN A 270 8.33 -23.89 21.73
C GLN A 270 8.77 -22.82 22.76
N PRO A 271 9.96 -22.90 23.38
CA PRO A 271 10.38 -21.95 24.43
C PRO A 271 10.29 -20.47 24.05
N ARG A 272 10.49 -20.14 22.76
CA ARG A 272 10.40 -18.77 22.21
C ARG A 272 9.30 -18.60 21.16
N LEU A 273 8.35 -19.53 21.10
CA LEU A 273 7.29 -19.56 20.07
C LEU A 273 5.93 -19.88 20.70
N LYS A 274 4.99 -18.95 20.56
CA LYS A 274 3.60 -19.09 20.97
C LYS A 274 2.75 -19.37 19.74
N LYS A 275 1.90 -20.39 19.82
CA LYS A 275 0.83 -20.61 18.84
C LYS A 275 -0.41 -19.88 19.36
N VAL A 276 -0.96 -18.99 18.55
CA VAL A 276 -2.17 -18.24 18.87
C VAL A 276 -3.25 -18.65 17.90
N THR A 277 -4.35 -19.18 18.41
CA THR A 277 -5.50 -19.60 17.61
C THR A 277 -6.68 -18.71 17.93
N LEU A 278 -7.15 -17.97 16.92
CA LEU A 278 -8.39 -17.21 17.00
C LEU A 278 -9.53 -18.10 16.53
N ARG A 279 -10.61 -18.13 17.31
CA ARG A 279 -11.82 -18.88 16.99
C ARG A 279 -13.03 -17.97 17.10
N VAL A 280 -13.85 -17.94 16.06
CA VAL A 280 -15.16 -17.27 16.09
C VAL A 280 -16.23 -18.36 16.10
N PHE A 281 -17.13 -18.28 17.07
CA PHE A 281 -18.27 -19.18 17.23
C PHE A 281 -19.55 -18.39 16.96
N TRP A 282 -20.51 -18.98 16.25
CA TRP A 282 -21.85 -18.42 16.06
C TRP A 282 -22.85 -19.55 15.86
N GLN A 283 -24.12 -19.28 16.14
CA GLN A 283 -25.17 -20.29 16.02
C GLN A 283 -26.34 -19.78 15.19
N PRO A 284 -26.44 -20.20 13.91
CA PRO A 284 -27.59 -19.89 13.08
C PRO A 284 -28.87 -20.57 13.58
N ALA A 285 -30.02 -19.95 13.33
CA ALA A 285 -31.31 -20.48 13.77
C ALA A 285 -31.56 -21.89 13.18
N GLY A 286 -31.78 -22.88 14.05
CA GLY A 286 -32.03 -24.26 13.63
C GLY A 286 -30.80 -25.03 13.13
N ARG A 287 -29.58 -24.50 13.30
CA ARG A 287 -28.32 -25.18 12.96
C ARG A 287 -27.44 -25.39 14.20
N ALA A 288 -26.49 -26.31 14.09
CA ALA A 288 -25.44 -26.49 15.09
C ALA A 288 -24.52 -25.26 15.15
N GLU A 289 -23.86 -25.07 16.30
CA GLU A 289 -22.82 -24.04 16.45
C GLU A 289 -21.74 -24.24 15.39
N GLN A 290 -21.44 -23.17 14.66
CA GLN A 290 -20.39 -23.13 13.66
C GLN A 290 -19.15 -22.49 14.27
N VAL A 291 -17.97 -22.93 13.82
CA VAL A 291 -16.69 -22.38 14.25
C VAL A 291 -15.81 -22.10 13.04
N PHE A 292 -15.23 -20.91 13.03
CA PHE A 292 -14.12 -20.57 12.17
C PHE A 292 -12.87 -20.47 13.04
N GLU A 293 -11.78 -21.14 12.66
CA GLU A 293 -10.53 -21.08 13.39
C GLU A 293 -9.33 -20.76 12.49
N GLN A 294 -8.43 -19.94 13.03
CA GLN A 294 -7.19 -19.60 12.36
C GLN A 294 -6.04 -19.52 13.36
N SER A 295 -4.98 -20.28 13.10
CA SER A 295 -3.78 -20.30 13.92
C SER A 295 -2.65 -19.47 13.32
N PHE A 296 -1.90 -18.82 14.21
CA PHE A 296 -0.73 -18.02 13.88
C PHE A 296 0.38 -18.28 14.88
N PHE A 297 1.60 -17.95 14.50
CA PHE A 297 2.78 -18.16 15.31
C PHE A 297 3.42 -16.82 15.66
N LEU A 298 3.65 -16.59 16.95
CA LEU A 298 4.36 -15.43 17.47
C LEU A 298 5.71 -15.90 18.01
N HIS A 299 6.79 -15.31 17.52
CA HIS A 299 8.15 -15.61 18.00
C HIS A 299 8.65 -14.47 18.89
N GLN A 300 9.39 -14.76 19.96
CA GLN A 300 9.88 -13.73 20.88
C GLN A 300 10.73 -12.64 20.17
N GLY A 301 11.49 -13.04 19.16
CA GLY A 301 12.35 -12.14 18.37
C GLY A 301 11.68 -11.49 17.16
N SER A 302 10.36 -11.58 17.01
CA SER A 302 9.68 -11.04 15.81
C SER A 302 9.49 -9.51 15.82
N ASN A 303 9.87 -8.83 16.91
CA ASN A 303 9.95 -7.36 17.05
C ASN A 303 8.72 -6.57 16.53
N TYR A 304 7.52 -7.15 16.62
CA TYR A 304 6.28 -6.52 16.14
C TYR A 304 5.72 -5.48 17.13
N GLY A 305 5.95 -5.69 18.43
CA GLY A 305 5.87 -4.63 19.45
C GLY A 305 7.31 -4.24 19.77
N GLY A 306 7.61 -2.93 19.68
CA GLY A 306 8.98 -2.39 19.75
C GLY A 306 9.78 -2.72 21.00
#